data_AF-A0A6C9QEZ8-F1
#
_entry.id   AF-A0A6C9QEZ8-F1
#
_cell.length_a   1.000
_cell.length_b   1.000
_cell.length_c   1.000
_cell.angle_alpha   90.00
_cell.angle_beta   90.00
_cell.angle_gamma   90.00
#
_symmetry.space_group_name_H-M   'P 1'
#
loop_
_entity.id
_entity.type
_entity.pdbx_description
1 polymer ?
#
loop_
_entity_poly.entity_id
_entity_poly.type
_entity_poly.pdbx_seq_one_letter_code
_entity_poly.pdbx_strand_id
1 'polypeptide(L)'
;MYPVFENGSCWVKVDFHLHTRADKEFRYAGESDRYIRDYVSALKAAEVGVGVITNHNKFDPGEFKALRKAARHEGIELLPGVELSVNDGQAGVHTLVVFADEWFINPQQTNHIESFLTSTFAGIDNFENENARSTENITQTIQRLDRYERDYFIVFAHVEAPNGLWGGLSPGRIRELFDNELIRRRVTGFQKVMTHDLRVKIKDVLGERYPAEVQGCDAKTLDHIGARKVASYLKLGDYSFEAVRFALQDFPHRVSREKPALRHSHIRQIAFEGAGSLGGTVVKLSPELNTRRGIRGIVKSSILEQLRYPLDIPFGEKASDRDYKENLVNNLLKSGGKITVEAVCRHGRPYQIVRIFGQEPQIIFDGQIQHG
;
A
#
# COMPACT_ATOMS: atom_id res chain seq x y z
N MET A 1 5.22 -12.26 -6.04
CA MET A 1 4.69 -11.73 -4.78
C MET A 1 5.85 -11.07 -4.05
N TYR A 2 5.72 -9.83 -3.62
CA TYR A 2 6.78 -9.12 -2.90
C TYR A 2 7.02 -9.80 -1.54
N PRO A 3 8.29 -10.01 -1.10
CA PRO A 3 8.59 -10.69 0.17
C PRO A 3 7.88 -10.08 1.39
N VAL A 4 7.61 -8.77 1.35
CA VAL A 4 6.89 -8.04 2.40
C VAL A 4 5.47 -8.58 2.67
N PHE A 5 4.84 -9.23 1.69
CA PHE A 5 3.48 -9.79 1.78
C PHE A 5 3.44 -11.31 1.96
N GLU A 6 4.58 -11.97 2.22
CA GLU A 6 4.62 -13.43 2.44
C GLU A 6 3.71 -13.89 3.58
N ASN A 7 3.53 -13.05 4.60
CA ASN A 7 2.63 -13.28 5.72
C ASN A 7 1.25 -12.60 5.52
N GLY A 8 0.83 -12.40 4.28
CA GLY A 8 -0.40 -11.71 3.93
C GLY A 8 -0.27 -10.18 4.06
N SER A 9 -1.40 -9.49 4.23
CA SER A 9 -1.40 -8.03 4.20
C SER A 9 -0.62 -7.41 5.37
N CYS A 10 0.08 -6.31 5.12
CA CYS A 10 0.87 -5.57 6.10
C CYS A 10 0.65 -4.05 6.00
N TRP A 11 1.08 -3.32 7.02
CA TRP A 11 1.07 -1.86 7.03
C TRP A 11 2.37 -1.33 6.39
N VAL A 12 2.22 -0.56 5.32
CA VAL A 12 3.33 -0.01 4.52
C VAL A 12 3.27 1.51 4.55
N LYS A 13 4.42 2.16 4.79
CA LYS A 13 4.53 3.62 4.73
C LYS A 13 4.43 4.08 3.28
N VAL A 14 3.66 5.14 3.05
CA VAL A 14 3.41 5.66 1.71
C VAL A 14 3.74 7.15 1.59
N ASP A 15 4.12 7.57 0.39
CA ASP A 15 4.31 8.96 0.02
C ASP A 15 3.54 9.27 -1.27
N PHE A 16 2.49 10.09 -1.18
CA PHE A 16 1.63 10.41 -2.32
C PHE A 16 2.15 11.57 -3.19
N HIS A 17 3.31 12.17 -2.91
CA HIS A 17 3.74 13.39 -3.58
C HIS A 17 5.25 13.46 -3.72
N LEU A 18 5.75 12.94 -4.84
CA LEU A 18 7.16 12.90 -5.15
C LEU A 18 7.41 13.55 -6.52
N HIS A 19 8.37 14.46 -6.56
CA HIS A 19 8.88 15.02 -7.81
C HIS A 19 10.20 14.33 -8.19
N THR A 20 10.49 14.28 -9.48
CA THR A 20 11.72 13.72 -10.06
C THR A 20 12.47 14.79 -10.84
N ARG A 21 13.69 14.50 -11.32
CA ARG A 21 14.49 15.49 -12.08
C ARG A 21 13.86 15.91 -13.42
N ALA A 22 12.86 15.17 -13.92
CA ALA A 22 12.06 15.62 -15.06
C ALA A 22 11.18 16.84 -14.72
N ASP A 23 10.88 17.05 -13.44
CA ASP A 23 10.23 18.25 -12.91
C ASP A 23 11.20 19.44 -12.88
N LYS A 24 10.72 20.63 -13.28
CA LYS A 24 11.55 21.85 -13.36
C LYS A 24 11.99 22.36 -11.99
N GLU A 25 11.24 22.04 -10.94
CA GLU A 25 11.49 22.47 -9.59
C GLU A 25 12.41 21.52 -8.81
N PHE A 26 12.50 20.27 -9.24
CA PHE A 26 13.35 19.29 -8.58
C PHE A 26 14.82 19.54 -8.90
N ARG A 27 15.65 19.58 -7.86
CA ARG A 27 17.10 19.77 -7.97
C ARG A 27 17.82 18.52 -7.47
N TYR A 28 18.70 18.01 -8.32
CA TYR A 28 19.64 16.96 -7.98
C TYR A 28 21.06 17.44 -8.27
N ALA A 29 21.92 17.44 -7.25
CA ALA A 29 23.28 17.95 -7.34
C ALA A 29 24.34 16.83 -7.57
N GLY A 30 23.92 15.57 -7.61
CA GLY A 30 24.82 14.43 -7.84
C GLY A 30 25.06 14.14 -9.33
N GLU A 31 25.84 13.09 -9.59
CA GLU A 31 26.16 12.66 -10.96
C GLU A 31 24.94 12.00 -11.63
N SER A 32 24.73 12.32 -12.91
CA SER A 32 23.49 11.95 -13.62
C SER A 32 23.26 10.44 -13.75
N ASP A 33 24.33 9.64 -13.79
CA ASP A 33 24.32 8.18 -13.82
C ASP A 33 24.01 7.56 -12.45
N ARG A 34 24.25 8.30 -11.36
CA ARG A 34 23.92 7.91 -9.98
C ARG A 34 22.47 8.19 -9.59
N TYR A 35 21.80 9.09 -10.29
CA TYR A 35 20.48 9.62 -9.93
C TYR A 35 19.47 8.55 -9.50
N ILE A 36 19.26 7.52 -10.32
CA ILE A 36 18.26 6.47 -10.06
C ILE A 36 18.58 5.74 -8.74
N ARG A 37 19.85 5.38 -8.52
CA ARG A 37 20.28 4.67 -7.31
C ARG A 37 20.16 5.56 -6.08
N ASP A 38 20.59 6.81 -6.17
CA ASP A 38 20.53 7.76 -5.06
C ASP A 38 19.07 8.08 -4.70
N TYR A 39 18.17 8.18 -5.69
CA TYR A 39 16.73 8.36 -5.48
C TYR A 39 16.09 7.18 -4.75
N VAL A 40 16.34 5.96 -5.19
CA VAL A 40 15.82 4.75 -4.53
C VAL A 40 16.41 4.59 -3.12
N SER A 41 17.67 4.98 -2.93
CA SER A 41 18.31 4.98 -1.61
C SER A 41 17.63 5.96 -0.65
N ALA A 42 17.24 7.15 -1.13
CA ALA A 42 16.48 8.12 -0.34
C ALA A 42 15.09 7.58 0.05
N LEU A 43 14.36 6.94 -0.86
CA LEU A 43 13.09 6.28 -0.55
C LEU A 43 13.23 5.19 0.50
N LYS A 44 14.26 4.34 0.36
CA LYS A 44 14.56 3.25 1.29
C LYS A 44 14.94 3.79 2.68
N ALA A 45 15.78 4.81 2.75
CA ALA A 45 16.16 5.47 4.00
C ALA A 45 14.96 6.13 4.69
N ALA A 46 14.00 6.63 3.91
CA ALA A 46 12.73 7.15 4.40
C ALA A 46 11.69 6.06 4.75
N GLU A 47 12.04 4.78 4.59
CA GLU A 47 11.17 3.60 4.78
C GLU A 47 9.88 3.64 3.93
N VAL A 48 9.91 4.32 2.78
CA VAL A 48 8.77 4.40 1.86
C VAL A 48 8.65 3.06 1.13
N GLY A 49 7.50 2.38 1.27
CA GLY A 49 7.21 1.16 0.51
C GLY A 49 6.32 1.39 -0.71
N VAL A 50 5.52 2.46 -0.73
CA VAL A 50 4.81 2.92 -1.93
C VAL A 50 4.98 4.42 -2.10
N GLY A 51 5.51 4.85 -3.24
CA GLY A 51 5.58 6.24 -3.65
C GLY A 51 4.68 6.54 -4.85
N VAL A 52 4.22 7.77 -5.00
CA VAL A 52 3.56 8.25 -6.22
C VAL A 52 4.39 9.37 -6.82
N ILE A 53 4.85 9.17 -8.06
CA ILE A 53 5.57 10.20 -8.81
C ILE A 53 4.54 11.15 -9.42
N THR A 54 4.61 12.44 -9.12
CA THR A 54 3.61 13.45 -9.45
C THR A 54 4.24 14.78 -9.89
N ASN A 55 5.10 14.74 -10.91
CA ASN A 55 5.68 15.98 -11.45
C ASN A 55 4.58 16.94 -11.94
N HIS A 56 4.86 18.25 -11.90
CA HIS A 56 3.91 19.28 -12.31
C HIS A 56 3.61 19.19 -13.80
N ASN A 57 2.34 18.90 -14.11
CA ASN A 57 1.80 18.86 -15.46
C ASN A 57 2.65 18.02 -16.45
N LYS A 58 3.40 17.02 -15.96
CA LYS A 58 4.37 16.27 -16.76
C LYS A 58 4.49 14.83 -16.31
N PHE A 59 4.62 13.92 -17.27
CA PHE A 59 4.95 12.53 -16.99
C PHE A 59 6.04 12.04 -17.94
N ASP A 60 7.23 11.74 -17.41
CA ASP A 60 8.33 11.15 -18.17
C ASP A 60 8.28 9.61 -18.03
N PRO A 61 7.83 8.86 -19.06
CA PRO A 61 7.69 7.41 -18.97
C PRO A 61 9.05 6.70 -18.90
N GLY A 62 10.13 7.28 -19.44
CA GLY A 62 11.46 6.69 -19.45
C GLY A 62 12.08 6.70 -18.06
N GLU A 63 12.09 7.87 -17.44
CA GLU A 63 12.53 8.06 -16.07
C GLU A 63 11.67 7.28 -15.08
N PHE A 64 10.34 7.35 -15.21
CA PHE A 64 9.42 6.61 -14.34
C PHE A 64 9.69 5.10 -14.39
N LYS A 65 9.82 4.51 -15.58
CA LYS A 65 10.11 3.07 -15.75
C LYS A 65 11.47 2.70 -15.14
N ALA A 66 12.50 3.54 -15.30
CA ALA A 66 13.82 3.31 -14.73
C ALA A 66 13.79 3.34 -13.20
N LEU A 67 13.17 4.37 -12.61
CA LEU A 67 12.98 4.50 -11.16
C LEU A 67 12.16 3.34 -10.59
N ARG A 68 10.99 3.05 -11.17
CA ARG A 68 10.10 1.97 -10.72
C ARG A 68 10.79 0.62 -10.78
N LYS A 69 11.55 0.35 -11.85
CA LYS A 69 12.35 -0.89 -11.95
C LYS A 69 13.37 -0.99 -10.82
N ALA A 70 14.16 0.06 -10.57
CA ALA A 70 15.15 0.05 -9.50
C ALA A 70 14.52 -0.04 -8.10
N ALA A 71 13.45 0.72 -7.85
CA ALA A 71 12.70 0.69 -6.59
C ALA A 71 12.14 -0.70 -6.27
N ARG A 72 11.63 -1.43 -7.28
CA ARG A 72 11.10 -2.79 -7.09
C ARG A 72 12.14 -3.80 -6.64
N HIS A 73 13.41 -3.64 -7.05
CA HIS A 73 14.50 -4.51 -6.56
C HIS A 73 14.75 -4.31 -5.06
N GLU A 74 14.44 -3.13 -4.54
CA GLU A 74 14.52 -2.80 -3.12
C GLU A 74 13.19 -3.01 -2.37
N GLY A 75 12.18 -3.62 -3.02
CA GLY A 75 10.88 -3.87 -2.42
C GLY A 75 10.01 -2.63 -2.26
N ILE A 76 10.18 -1.62 -3.13
CA ILE A 76 9.42 -0.37 -3.15
C ILE A 76 8.63 -0.29 -4.46
N GLU A 77 7.36 0.10 -4.37
CA GLU A 77 6.52 0.33 -5.55
C GLU A 77 6.37 1.82 -5.82
N LEU A 78 6.43 2.19 -7.11
CA LEU A 78 6.11 3.55 -7.56
C LEU A 78 4.88 3.51 -8.45
N LEU A 79 3.90 4.36 -8.15
CA LEU A 79 2.72 4.57 -8.98
C LEU A 79 2.89 5.79 -9.89
N PRO A 80 2.40 5.72 -11.14
CA PRO A 80 2.48 6.83 -12.07
C PRO A 80 1.43 7.87 -11.71
N GLY A 81 1.81 9.14 -11.77
CA GLY A 81 0.90 10.24 -11.53
C GLY A 81 1.43 11.56 -12.09
N VAL A 82 0.62 12.59 -11.91
CA VAL A 82 0.95 13.98 -12.22
C VAL A 82 0.32 14.89 -11.17
N GLU A 83 0.97 15.99 -10.85
CA GLU A 83 0.33 17.10 -10.13
C GLU A 83 -0.23 18.07 -11.18
N LEU A 84 -1.56 18.11 -11.32
CA LEU A 84 -2.25 19.06 -12.19
C LEU A 84 -2.59 20.32 -11.42
N SER A 85 -2.27 21.48 -11.97
CA SER A 85 -2.93 22.72 -11.56
C SER A 85 -4.22 22.90 -12.35
N VAL A 86 -5.35 22.59 -11.70
CA VAL A 86 -6.69 22.62 -12.31
C VAL A 86 -7.27 24.03 -12.20
N ASN A 87 -7.98 24.50 -13.23
CA ASN A 87 -8.59 25.84 -13.26
C ASN A 87 -9.88 25.93 -12.43
N ASP A 88 -9.73 25.73 -11.13
CA ASP A 88 -10.67 26.06 -10.08
C ASP A 88 -9.98 26.93 -9.02
N GLY A 89 -10.74 27.83 -8.39
CA GLY A 89 -10.18 28.79 -7.43
C GLY A 89 -9.29 29.87 -8.07
N GLN A 90 -8.85 30.84 -7.27
CA GLN A 90 -8.06 31.98 -7.76
C GLN A 90 -6.62 31.61 -8.11
N ALA A 91 -6.05 30.62 -7.40
CA ALA A 91 -4.68 30.17 -7.56
C ALA A 91 -4.53 28.93 -8.47
N GLY A 92 -5.65 28.31 -8.89
CA GLY A 92 -5.65 26.93 -9.39
C GLY A 92 -5.67 25.93 -8.22
N VAL A 93 -6.30 24.77 -8.41
CA VAL A 93 -6.33 23.70 -7.40
C VAL A 93 -5.39 22.58 -7.84
N HIS A 94 -4.34 22.36 -7.04
CA HIS A 94 -3.39 21.28 -7.28
C HIS A 94 -4.03 19.92 -6.98
N THR A 95 -4.00 19.06 -7.99
CA THR A 95 -4.75 17.80 -8.02
C THR A 95 -3.80 16.70 -8.47
N LEU A 96 -3.51 15.76 -7.58
CA LEU A 96 -2.69 14.60 -7.91
C LEU A 96 -3.59 13.57 -8.59
N VAL A 97 -3.31 13.30 -9.86
CA VAL A 97 -3.98 12.23 -10.60
C VAL A 97 -3.05 11.03 -10.63
N VAL A 98 -3.50 9.91 -10.08
CA VAL A 98 -2.75 8.65 -10.04
C VAL A 98 -3.38 7.70 -11.05
N PHE A 99 -2.56 7.15 -11.94
CA PHE A 99 -3.04 6.38 -13.09
C PHE A 99 -2.81 4.87 -12.91
N ALA A 100 -3.70 4.06 -13.47
CA ALA A 100 -3.40 2.65 -13.69
C ALA A 100 -2.34 2.48 -14.79
N ASP A 101 -1.63 1.34 -14.78
CA ASP A 101 -0.50 1.10 -15.69
C ASP A 101 -0.90 1.17 -17.18
N GLU A 102 -2.14 0.81 -17.51
CA GLU A 102 -2.69 0.83 -18.88
C GLU A 102 -2.65 2.20 -19.57
N TRP A 103 -2.52 3.29 -18.81
CA TRP A 103 -2.37 4.65 -19.37
C TRP A 103 -1.07 4.84 -20.18
N PHE A 104 -0.02 4.07 -19.91
CA PHE A 104 1.27 4.20 -20.61
C PHE A 104 1.99 2.86 -20.84
N ILE A 105 1.45 1.76 -20.31
CA ILE A 105 1.85 0.38 -20.55
C ILE A 105 0.65 -0.32 -21.20
N ASN A 106 0.57 -0.23 -22.52
CA ASN A 106 -0.52 -0.79 -23.31
C ASN A 106 0.00 -1.39 -24.63
N PRO A 107 -0.76 -2.27 -25.29
CA PRO A 107 -0.35 -2.88 -26.57
C PRO A 107 -0.08 -1.87 -27.68
N GLN A 108 -0.71 -0.70 -27.63
CA GLN A 108 -0.56 0.37 -28.62
C GLN A 108 0.72 1.17 -28.44
N GLN A 109 1.45 0.98 -27.32
CA GLN A 109 2.63 1.76 -26.94
C GLN A 109 2.39 3.27 -26.88
N THR A 110 1.15 3.67 -26.57
CA THR A 110 0.74 5.07 -26.50
C THR A 110 0.83 5.59 -25.07
N ASN A 111 1.43 6.77 -24.89
CA ASN A 111 1.35 7.51 -23.63
C ASN A 111 0.05 8.33 -23.59
N HIS A 112 -0.99 7.74 -23.00
CA HIS A 112 -2.28 8.43 -22.85
C HIS A 112 -2.25 9.52 -21.78
N ILE A 113 -1.30 9.47 -20.83
CA ILE A 113 -1.11 10.54 -19.84
C ILE A 113 -0.68 11.82 -20.57
N GLU A 114 0.29 11.71 -21.48
CA GLU A 114 0.74 12.84 -22.30
C GLU A 114 -0.35 13.36 -23.24
N SER A 115 -1.13 12.44 -23.83
CA SER A 115 -2.29 12.81 -24.66
C SER A 115 -3.32 13.61 -23.87
N PHE A 116 -3.56 13.22 -22.61
CA PHE A 116 -4.44 13.94 -21.69
C PHE A 116 -3.89 15.32 -21.32
N LEU A 117 -2.61 15.40 -20.96
CA LEU A 117 -1.93 16.66 -20.62
C LEU A 117 -1.99 17.65 -21.80
N THR A 118 -1.57 17.22 -22.99
CA THR A 118 -1.65 18.05 -24.21
C THR A 118 -3.07 18.57 -24.45
N SER A 119 -4.07 17.72 -24.19
CA SER A 119 -5.46 18.09 -24.42
C SER A 119 -6.04 19.04 -23.37
N THR A 120 -5.67 18.91 -22.09
CA THR A 120 -6.23 19.75 -21.01
C THR A 120 -5.56 21.13 -20.95
N PHE A 121 -4.32 21.25 -21.44
CA PHE A 121 -3.56 22.49 -21.59
C PHE A 121 -3.58 23.06 -23.02
N ALA A 122 -4.57 22.69 -23.85
CA ALA A 122 -4.65 23.16 -25.23
C ALA A 122 -4.61 24.70 -25.32
N GLY A 123 -3.64 25.24 -26.08
CA GLY A 123 -3.44 26.67 -26.25
C GLY A 123 -2.60 27.35 -25.17
N ILE A 124 -1.98 26.58 -24.25
CA ILE A 124 -1.13 27.09 -23.17
C ILE A 124 0.32 26.70 -23.41
N ASP A 125 1.16 27.69 -23.64
CA ASP A 125 2.60 27.49 -23.80
C ASP A 125 3.27 27.18 -22.45
N ASN A 126 4.32 26.36 -22.47
CA ASN A 126 5.13 26.02 -21.29
C ASN A 126 4.31 25.48 -20.10
N PHE A 127 3.26 24.69 -20.37
CA PHE A 127 2.36 24.20 -19.33
C PHE A 127 3.00 23.29 -18.27
N GLU A 128 4.21 22.79 -18.50
CA GLU A 128 5.02 22.08 -17.48
C GLU A 128 5.51 22.98 -16.32
N ASN A 129 5.18 24.28 -16.32
CA ASN A 129 5.42 25.16 -15.17
C ASN A 129 4.35 24.88 -14.10
N GLU A 130 4.74 24.81 -12.82
CA GLU A 130 3.81 24.62 -11.68
C GLU A 130 2.64 25.62 -11.67
N ASN A 131 2.86 26.84 -12.16
CA ASN A 131 1.85 27.91 -12.17
C ASN A 131 0.92 27.85 -13.41
N ALA A 132 1.23 27.03 -14.40
CA ALA A 132 0.37 26.87 -15.57
C ALA A 132 -0.87 26.06 -15.20
N ARG A 133 -2.04 26.55 -15.62
CA ARG A 133 -3.35 26.00 -15.24
C ARG A 133 -3.99 25.31 -16.42
N SER A 134 -4.72 24.23 -16.19
CA SER A 134 -5.50 23.60 -17.26
C SER A 134 -6.59 24.56 -17.76
N THR A 135 -7.20 24.25 -18.90
CA THR A 135 -8.34 25.02 -19.41
C THR A 135 -9.67 24.67 -18.72
N GLU A 136 -9.68 23.56 -17.98
CA GLU A 136 -10.88 22.92 -17.45
C GLU A 136 -10.95 22.99 -15.92
N ASN A 137 -12.17 23.07 -15.39
CA ASN A 137 -12.41 22.94 -13.95
C ASN A 137 -12.31 21.45 -13.51
N ILE A 138 -12.41 21.19 -12.20
CA ILE A 138 -12.27 19.83 -11.63
C ILE A 138 -13.26 18.84 -12.25
N THR A 139 -14.52 19.25 -12.41
CA THR A 139 -15.57 18.35 -12.95
C THR A 139 -15.29 18.02 -14.41
N GLN A 140 -14.94 19.02 -15.21
CA GLN A 140 -14.59 18.84 -16.63
C GLN A 140 -13.32 18.00 -16.80
N THR A 141 -12.33 18.20 -15.94
CA THR A 141 -11.08 17.41 -15.92
C THR A 141 -11.38 15.93 -15.72
N ILE A 142 -12.22 15.60 -14.73
CA ILE A 142 -12.64 14.22 -14.46
C ILE A 142 -13.46 13.64 -15.63
N GLN A 143 -14.38 14.42 -16.19
CA GLN A 143 -15.12 14.01 -17.39
C GLN A 143 -14.20 13.72 -18.59
N ARG A 144 -13.11 14.49 -18.75
CA ARG A 144 -12.11 14.23 -19.79
C ARG A 144 -11.31 12.97 -19.52
N LEU A 145 -10.84 12.78 -18.28
CA LEU A 145 -10.13 11.57 -17.88
C LEU A 145 -10.99 10.31 -18.07
N ASP A 146 -12.29 10.37 -17.76
CA ASP A 146 -13.21 9.24 -17.93
C ASP A 146 -13.37 8.80 -19.41
N ARG A 147 -13.18 9.69 -20.39
CA ARG A 147 -13.24 9.34 -21.83
C ARG A 147 -12.11 8.43 -22.28
N TYR A 148 -11.03 8.32 -21.50
CA TYR A 148 -9.96 7.38 -21.81
C TYR A 148 -10.35 5.93 -21.48
N GLU A 149 -11.46 5.71 -20.77
CA GLU A 149 -11.94 4.38 -20.36
C GLU A 149 -10.85 3.57 -19.64
N ARG A 150 -10.07 4.28 -18.83
CA ARG A 150 -8.97 3.73 -18.03
C ARG A 150 -9.09 4.14 -16.59
N ASP A 151 -8.57 3.32 -15.72
CA ASP A 151 -8.71 3.57 -14.29
C ASP A 151 -7.70 4.59 -13.77
N TYR A 152 -8.16 5.43 -12.85
CA TYR A 152 -7.38 6.45 -12.15
C TYR A 152 -8.12 6.85 -10.87
N PHE A 153 -7.38 7.44 -9.94
CA PHE A 153 -7.95 8.10 -8.78
C PHE A 153 -7.25 9.42 -8.49
N ILE A 154 -7.91 10.27 -7.72
CA ILE A 154 -7.47 11.62 -7.38
C ILE A 154 -7.18 11.72 -5.89
N VAL A 155 -6.08 12.41 -5.58
CA VAL A 155 -5.79 12.95 -4.25
C VAL A 155 -5.59 14.46 -4.41
N PHE A 156 -6.34 15.28 -3.70
CA PHE A 156 -6.08 16.72 -3.73
C PHE A 156 -4.81 17.04 -2.94
N ALA A 157 -3.88 17.75 -3.57
CA ALA A 157 -2.60 18.12 -2.98
C ALA A 157 -2.80 19.20 -1.91
N HIS A 158 -1.93 19.19 -0.89
CA HIS A 158 -1.76 20.24 0.12
C HIS A 158 -3.03 21.08 0.43
N VAL A 159 -4.13 20.42 0.80
CA VAL A 159 -5.49 20.96 0.65
C VAL A 159 -5.76 22.30 1.36
N GLU A 160 -5.00 22.61 2.41
CA GLU A 160 -5.13 23.85 3.19
C GLU A 160 -4.39 25.06 2.56
N ALA A 161 -3.52 24.84 1.57
CA ALA A 161 -2.77 25.90 0.90
C ALA A 161 -3.67 26.77 -0.01
N PRO A 162 -3.25 27.98 -0.41
CA PRO A 162 -4.03 28.84 -1.31
C PRO A 162 -4.37 28.19 -2.66
N ASN A 163 -3.49 27.32 -3.15
CA ASN A 163 -3.65 26.47 -4.34
C ASN A 163 -4.12 25.04 -4.02
N GLY A 164 -4.49 24.78 -2.77
CA GLY A 164 -5.16 23.55 -2.34
C GLY A 164 -6.68 23.71 -2.38
N LEU A 165 -7.41 22.59 -2.39
CA LEU A 165 -8.87 22.61 -2.53
C LEU A 165 -9.59 23.45 -1.45
N TRP A 166 -9.16 23.36 -0.19
CA TRP A 166 -9.82 24.02 0.94
C TRP A 166 -9.40 25.48 1.10
N GLY A 167 -8.18 25.83 0.70
CA GLY A 167 -7.73 27.22 0.66
C GLY A 167 -8.21 27.98 -0.58
N GLY A 168 -8.42 27.26 -1.69
CA GLY A 168 -8.84 27.83 -2.97
C GLY A 168 -10.36 27.94 -3.17
N LEU A 169 -11.16 27.12 -2.49
CA LEU A 169 -12.63 27.09 -2.62
C LEU A 169 -13.35 27.26 -1.28
N SER A 170 -14.54 27.86 -1.32
CA SER A 170 -15.40 27.96 -0.14
C SER A 170 -15.98 26.60 0.26
N PRO A 171 -16.30 26.37 1.54
CA PRO A 171 -16.94 25.13 1.98
C PRO A 171 -18.24 24.78 1.23
N GLY A 172 -19.04 25.79 0.85
CA GLY A 172 -20.25 25.58 0.05
C GLY A 172 -19.93 25.01 -1.34
N ARG A 173 -18.90 25.54 -2.02
CA ARG A 173 -18.42 25.03 -3.30
C ARG A 173 -17.85 23.62 -3.19
N ILE A 174 -17.14 23.32 -2.09
CA ILE A 174 -16.63 21.97 -1.82
C ILE A 174 -17.80 20.99 -1.62
N ARG A 175 -18.86 21.39 -0.92
CA ARG A 175 -20.08 20.60 -0.79
C ARG A 175 -20.69 20.28 -2.15
N GLU A 176 -20.94 21.30 -2.96
CA GLU A 176 -21.51 21.16 -4.31
C GLU A 176 -20.68 20.21 -5.18
N LEU A 177 -19.35 20.31 -5.10
CA LEU A 177 -18.44 19.43 -5.81
C LEU A 177 -18.59 17.97 -5.36
N PHE A 178 -18.65 17.70 -4.06
CA PHE A 178 -18.77 16.32 -3.54
C PHE A 178 -20.19 15.77 -3.56
N ASP A 179 -21.23 16.60 -3.74
CA ASP A 179 -22.59 16.12 -4.01
C ASP A 179 -22.67 15.44 -5.39
N ASN A 180 -21.74 15.73 -6.30
CA ASN A 180 -21.58 15.03 -7.57
C ASN A 180 -20.94 13.64 -7.39
N GLU A 181 -21.64 12.59 -7.79
CA GLU A 181 -21.18 11.20 -7.70
C GLU A 181 -19.91 10.93 -8.53
N LEU A 182 -19.78 11.57 -9.70
CA LEU A 182 -18.60 11.43 -10.56
C LEU A 182 -17.32 11.89 -9.83
N ILE A 183 -17.42 12.95 -9.01
CA ILE A 183 -16.32 13.38 -8.15
C ILE A 183 -16.02 12.33 -7.09
N ARG A 184 -17.04 11.89 -6.34
CA ARG A 184 -16.87 10.93 -5.24
C ARG A 184 -16.27 9.59 -5.67
N ARG A 185 -16.56 9.16 -6.91
CA ARG A 185 -16.03 7.91 -7.46
C ARG A 185 -14.52 7.98 -7.74
N ARG A 186 -14.00 9.18 -8.02
CA ARG A 186 -12.62 9.40 -8.46
C ARG A 186 -11.74 10.01 -7.38
N VAL A 187 -12.29 10.86 -6.51
CA VAL A 187 -11.52 11.46 -5.40
C VAL A 187 -11.47 10.50 -4.22
N THR A 188 -10.25 10.09 -3.88
CA THR A 188 -9.99 9.08 -2.84
C THR A 188 -9.18 9.61 -1.67
N GLY A 189 -8.59 10.81 -1.77
CA GLY A 189 -7.84 11.37 -0.66
C GLY A 189 -7.71 12.90 -0.63
N PHE A 190 -7.50 13.41 0.58
CA PHE A 190 -7.00 14.75 0.87
C PHE A 190 -5.60 14.65 1.46
N GLN A 191 -4.66 15.36 0.86
CA GLN A 191 -3.29 15.38 1.33
C GLN A 191 -3.03 16.54 2.30
N LYS A 192 -2.17 16.30 3.30
CA LYS A 192 -1.59 17.33 4.19
C LYS A 192 -2.67 18.05 5.01
N VAL A 193 -3.64 17.30 5.54
CA VAL A 193 -4.61 17.80 6.53
C VAL A 193 -3.94 17.92 7.90
N MET A 194 -3.55 19.14 8.26
CA MET A 194 -2.77 19.44 9.45
C MET A 194 -3.59 20.16 10.52
N THR A 195 -4.53 21.02 10.12
CA THR A 195 -5.28 21.88 11.03
C THR A 195 -6.56 21.19 11.51
N HIS A 196 -6.73 21.08 12.84
CA HIS A 196 -7.88 20.40 13.44
C HIS A 196 -9.20 21.09 13.08
N ASP A 197 -9.31 22.41 13.26
CA ASP A 197 -10.55 23.15 13.05
C ASP A 197 -10.99 23.14 11.58
N LEU A 198 -10.04 23.24 10.64
CA LEU A 198 -10.32 23.10 9.21
C LEU A 198 -10.80 21.69 8.88
N ARG A 199 -10.17 20.66 9.45
CA ARG A 199 -10.61 19.26 9.29
C ARG A 199 -12.05 19.09 9.78
N VAL A 200 -12.38 19.55 10.98
CA VAL A 200 -13.74 19.44 11.55
C VAL A 200 -14.74 20.15 10.65
N LYS A 201 -14.45 21.39 10.25
CA LYS A 201 -15.30 22.18 9.36
C LYS A 201 -15.60 21.47 8.04
N ILE A 202 -14.60 20.89 7.37
CA ILE A 202 -14.81 20.17 6.10
C ILE A 202 -15.49 18.82 6.32
N LYS A 203 -15.23 18.13 7.44
CA LYS A 203 -15.98 16.91 7.81
C LYS A 203 -17.46 17.20 8.03
N ASP A 204 -17.81 18.29 8.71
CA ASP A 204 -19.22 18.70 8.90
C ASP A 204 -19.90 19.01 7.56
N VAL A 205 -19.14 19.52 6.59
CA VAL A 205 -19.64 19.85 5.26
C VAL A 205 -19.88 18.61 4.40
N LEU A 206 -18.98 17.62 4.47
CA LEU A 206 -18.98 16.44 3.58
C LEU A 206 -19.63 15.20 4.21
N GLY A 207 -19.66 15.07 5.53
CA GLY A 207 -20.14 13.88 6.23
C GLY A 207 -19.46 12.60 5.72
N GLU A 208 -20.26 11.60 5.37
CA GLU A 208 -19.80 10.31 4.81
C GLU A 208 -19.09 10.43 3.46
N ARG A 209 -19.17 11.60 2.78
CA ARG A 209 -18.49 11.86 1.51
C ARG A 209 -17.03 12.26 1.68
N TYR A 210 -16.56 12.42 2.93
CA TYR A 210 -15.19 12.81 3.23
C TYR A 210 -14.20 11.68 2.90
N PRO A 211 -13.20 11.90 2.02
CA PRO A 211 -12.25 10.87 1.59
C PRO A 211 -11.13 10.62 2.61
N ALA A 212 -10.22 9.70 2.29
CA ALA A 212 -9.07 9.39 3.14
C ALA A 212 -8.17 10.62 3.38
N GLU A 213 -7.45 10.66 4.50
CA GLU A 213 -6.39 11.65 4.72
C GLU A 213 -5.03 10.98 4.53
N VAL A 214 -4.21 11.53 3.64
CA VAL A 214 -2.88 10.99 3.31
C VAL A 214 -1.79 12.07 3.41
N GLN A 215 -0.54 11.63 3.36
CA GLN A 215 0.64 12.49 3.35
C GLN A 215 1.48 12.26 2.10
N GLY A 216 2.18 13.30 1.69
CA GLY A 216 3.26 13.24 0.72
C GLY A 216 4.28 14.33 1.02
N CYS A 217 5.54 14.14 0.64
CA CYS A 217 6.60 15.06 1.02
C CYS A 217 6.66 16.31 0.15
N ASP A 218 6.20 16.25 -1.11
CA ASP A 218 6.33 17.34 -2.09
C ASP A 218 7.81 17.76 -2.21
N ALA A 219 8.69 16.76 -2.26
CA ALA A 219 10.13 16.93 -2.20
C ALA A 219 10.67 17.59 -3.48
N LYS A 220 11.45 18.66 -3.30
CA LYS A 220 12.19 19.35 -4.38
C LYS A 220 13.66 18.93 -4.46
N THR A 221 14.14 18.11 -3.52
CA THR A 221 15.48 17.51 -3.50
C THR A 221 15.39 16.13 -2.86
N LEU A 222 16.42 15.30 -2.99
CA LEU A 222 16.46 13.99 -2.33
C LEU A 222 16.41 14.08 -0.81
N ASP A 223 17.04 15.09 -0.21
CA ASP A 223 17.08 15.26 1.26
C ASP A 223 15.71 15.59 1.86
N HIS A 224 14.77 16.07 1.04
CA HIS A 224 13.40 16.34 1.48
C HIS A 224 12.56 15.05 1.58
N ILE A 225 12.96 13.97 0.91
CA ILE A 225 12.29 12.67 0.98
C ILE A 225 12.43 12.11 2.40
N GLY A 226 11.30 11.91 3.08
CA GLY A 226 11.29 11.44 4.48
C GLY A 226 11.56 12.52 5.54
N ALA A 227 11.83 13.77 5.17
CA ALA A 227 12.08 14.86 6.13
C ALA A 227 10.83 15.24 6.95
N ARG A 228 9.63 14.97 6.43
CA ARG A 228 8.37 15.22 7.15
C ARG A 228 8.19 14.20 8.28
N LYS A 229 7.94 14.69 9.48
CA LYS A 229 7.65 13.86 10.67
C LYS A 229 6.30 13.13 10.59
N VAL A 230 5.37 13.65 9.80
CA VAL A 230 4.06 13.02 9.60
C VAL A 230 4.11 12.06 8.44
N ALA A 231 3.42 10.92 8.59
CA ALA A 231 3.39 9.87 7.60
C ALA A 231 1.96 9.38 7.38
N SER A 232 1.81 8.54 6.35
CA SER A 232 0.63 7.72 6.16
C SER A 232 1.07 6.28 5.95
N TYR A 233 0.25 5.36 6.44
CA TYR A 233 0.44 3.93 6.29
C TYR A 233 -0.82 3.36 5.66
N LEU A 234 -0.63 2.49 4.67
CA LEU A 234 -1.71 1.73 4.05
C LEU A 234 -1.60 0.26 4.42
N LYS A 235 -2.75 -0.37 4.71
CA LYS A 235 -2.86 -1.83 4.86
C LYS A 235 -3.03 -2.48 3.49
N LEU A 236 -1.94 -2.98 2.94
CA LEU A 236 -1.86 -3.55 1.59
C LEU A 236 -1.59 -5.05 1.63
N GLY A 237 -2.13 -5.78 0.66
CA GLY A 237 -1.82 -7.20 0.41
C GLY A 237 -1.00 -7.43 -0.87
N ASP A 238 -0.82 -6.38 -1.67
CA ASP A 238 0.02 -6.37 -2.86
C ASP A 238 0.45 -4.93 -3.17
N TYR A 239 1.47 -4.78 -4.01
CA TYR A 239 1.93 -3.50 -4.52
C TYR A 239 1.38 -3.25 -5.91
N SER A 240 0.10 -2.87 -5.95
CA SER A 240 -0.61 -2.54 -7.18
C SER A 240 -1.45 -1.26 -7.02
N PHE A 241 -1.82 -0.67 -8.16
CA PHE A 241 -2.73 0.47 -8.21
C PHE A 241 -4.07 0.16 -7.52
N GLU A 242 -4.64 -1.01 -7.79
CA GLU A 242 -5.92 -1.48 -7.24
C GLU A 242 -5.83 -1.67 -5.72
N ALA A 243 -4.72 -2.23 -5.22
CA ALA A 243 -4.52 -2.42 -3.80
C ALA A 243 -4.48 -1.08 -3.05
N VAL A 244 -3.80 -0.07 -3.61
CA VAL A 244 -3.75 1.28 -3.06
C VAL A 244 -5.11 1.95 -3.13
N ARG A 245 -5.78 1.92 -4.29
CA ARG A 245 -7.12 2.49 -4.46
C ARG A 245 -8.12 1.88 -3.48
N PHE A 246 -8.12 0.56 -3.34
CA PHE A 246 -8.99 -0.16 -2.41
C PHE A 246 -8.71 0.24 -0.95
N ALA A 247 -7.45 0.41 -0.56
CA ALA A 247 -7.10 0.87 0.77
C ALA A 247 -7.60 2.29 1.06
N LEU A 248 -7.59 3.19 0.07
CA LEU A 248 -8.15 4.54 0.22
C LEU A 248 -9.69 4.55 0.27
N GLN A 249 -10.35 3.61 -0.40
CA GLN A 249 -11.82 3.47 -0.33
C GLN A 249 -12.29 2.95 1.03
N ASP A 250 -11.56 2.00 1.62
CA ASP A 250 -11.79 1.45 2.96
C ASP A 250 -10.85 2.10 4.00
N PHE A 251 -10.68 3.42 3.89
CA PHE A 251 -9.73 4.16 4.72
C PHE A 251 -9.95 4.04 6.23
N PRO A 252 -11.17 3.87 6.79
CA PRO A 252 -11.34 3.72 8.23
C PRO A 252 -10.59 2.51 8.81
N HIS A 253 -10.35 1.47 8.00
CA HIS A 253 -9.68 0.24 8.42
C HIS A 253 -8.29 0.06 7.82
N ARG A 254 -7.95 0.81 6.77
CA ARG A 254 -6.74 0.60 5.96
C ARG A 254 -5.81 1.79 5.84
N VAL A 255 -6.18 2.95 6.37
CA VAL A 255 -5.33 4.14 6.38
C VAL A 255 -5.04 4.53 7.83
N SER A 256 -3.77 4.75 8.14
CA SER A 256 -3.35 5.20 9.46
C SER A 256 -2.25 6.26 9.37
N ARG A 257 -2.18 7.17 10.34
CA ARG A 257 -1.11 8.18 10.45
C ARG A 257 0.16 7.60 11.06
N GLU A 258 0.03 6.51 11.81
CA GLU A 258 1.12 5.80 12.47
C GLU A 258 1.07 4.33 12.10
N LYS A 259 2.21 3.64 12.13
CA LYS A 259 2.24 2.18 11.90
C LYS A 259 1.60 1.48 13.09
N PRO A 260 0.48 0.76 12.92
CA PRO A 260 -0.14 0.04 14.04
C PRO A 260 0.82 -1.03 14.57
N ALA A 261 0.96 -1.08 15.90
CA ALA A 261 1.83 -2.03 16.58
C ALA A 261 1.14 -3.38 16.79
N LEU A 262 1.87 -4.47 16.53
CA LEU A 262 1.45 -5.83 16.91
C LEU A 262 1.78 -6.06 18.39
N ARG A 263 0.74 -6.28 19.22
CA ARG A 263 0.89 -6.40 20.69
C ARG A 263 0.61 -7.79 21.25
N HIS A 264 0.35 -8.77 20.38
CA HIS A 264 -0.01 -10.14 20.74
C HIS A 264 0.98 -11.16 20.18
N SER A 265 1.06 -12.31 20.85
CA SER A 265 1.79 -13.45 20.33
C SER A 265 1.12 -13.96 19.06
N HIS A 266 1.90 -14.37 18.07
CA HIS A 266 1.37 -14.90 16.81
C HIS A 266 2.33 -15.91 16.19
N ILE A 267 1.76 -16.81 15.38
CA ILE A 267 2.53 -17.77 14.59
C ILE A 267 2.87 -17.11 13.27
N ARG A 268 4.15 -17.12 12.89
CA ARG A 268 4.63 -16.61 11.60
C ARG A 268 4.57 -17.67 10.53
N GLN A 269 4.96 -18.90 10.85
CA GLN A 269 4.90 -20.01 9.91
C GLN A 269 4.84 -21.37 10.59
N ILE A 270 4.38 -22.35 9.83
CA ILE A 270 4.49 -23.76 10.14
C ILE A 270 5.17 -24.47 8.97
N ALA A 271 6.25 -25.18 9.25
CA ALA A 271 7.03 -25.95 8.29
C ALA A 271 6.91 -27.45 8.59
N PHE A 272 6.87 -28.24 7.51
CA PHE A 272 6.68 -29.68 7.54
C PHE A 272 7.87 -30.37 6.89
N GLU A 273 8.52 -31.29 7.59
CA GLU A 273 9.64 -32.10 7.10
C GLU A 273 9.32 -33.59 7.21
N GLY A 274 9.80 -34.41 6.28
CA GLY A 274 9.61 -35.87 6.24
C GLY A 274 8.94 -36.38 4.97
N ALA A 275 8.67 -37.69 4.90
CA ALA A 275 8.11 -38.37 3.73
C ALA A 275 6.55 -38.37 3.68
N GLY A 276 5.92 -37.66 4.61
CA GLY A 276 4.48 -37.44 4.64
C GLY A 276 4.01 -36.50 3.51
N SER A 277 2.70 -36.43 3.28
CA SER A 277 2.14 -35.67 2.14
C SER A 277 2.31 -34.15 2.25
N LEU A 278 2.64 -33.64 3.44
CA LEU A 278 2.99 -32.22 3.65
C LEU A 278 4.51 -31.99 3.68
N GLY A 279 5.34 -33.03 3.55
CA GLY A 279 6.79 -32.90 3.58
C GLY A 279 7.31 -31.86 2.59
N GLY A 280 8.17 -30.95 3.06
CA GLY A 280 8.71 -29.83 2.28
C GLY A 280 7.78 -28.61 2.19
N THR A 281 6.58 -28.65 2.77
CA THR A 281 5.64 -27.53 2.74
C THR A 281 5.91 -26.54 3.86
N VAL A 282 5.81 -25.25 3.55
CA VAL A 282 5.82 -24.17 4.54
C VAL A 282 4.55 -23.34 4.36
N VAL A 283 3.79 -23.17 5.43
CA VAL A 283 2.60 -22.30 5.44
C VAL A 283 2.92 -21.06 6.26
N LYS A 284 3.01 -19.92 5.58
CA LYS A 284 3.13 -18.60 6.20
C LYS A 284 1.76 -18.16 6.72
N LEU A 285 1.74 -17.55 7.90
CA LEU A 285 0.52 -17.09 8.56
C LEU A 285 0.60 -15.59 8.82
N SER A 286 -0.54 -14.92 8.67
CA SER A 286 -0.66 -13.51 9.03
C SER A 286 -0.61 -13.35 10.55
N PRO A 287 0.08 -12.32 11.07
CA PRO A 287 -0.03 -11.97 12.48
C PRO A 287 -1.43 -11.48 12.86
N GLU A 288 -2.29 -11.16 11.89
CA GLU A 288 -3.64 -10.67 12.12
C GLU A 288 -4.67 -11.79 11.87
N LEU A 289 -5.42 -11.73 10.76
CA LEU A 289 -6.47 -12.69 10.45
C LEU A 289 -6.01 -13.71 9.41
N ASN A 290 -6.19 -15.00 9.72
CA ASN A 290 -5.99 -16.09 8.78
C ASN A 290 -7.34 -16.76 8.47
N THR A 291 -7.76 -16.76 7.21
CA THR A 291 -9.04 -17.33 6.79
C THR A 291 -8.82 -18.48 5.81
N ARG A 292 -9.30 -19.69 6.14
CA ARG A 292 -9.25 -20.86 5.24
C ARG A 292 -10.62 -21.16 4.63
N ARG A 293 -10.79 -20.87 3.34
CA ARG A 293 -12.01 -21.17 2.58
C ARG A 293 -11.82 -22.40 1.69
N GLY A 294 -12.91 -23.06 1.32
CA GLY A 294 -12.87 -24.32 0.56
C GLY A 294 -14.04 -25.26 0.85
N ILE A 295 -14.34 -26.17 -0.08
CA ILE A 295 -15.35 -27.23 0.10
C ILE A 295 -14.87 -28.31 1.10
N ARG A 296 -15.77 -29.25 1.45
CA ARG A 296 -15.44 -30.40 2.31
C ARG A 296 -14.36 -31.26 1.64
N GLY A 297 -13.45 -31.81 2.44
CA GLY A 297 -12.36 -32.67 1.97
C GLY A 297 -11.06 -31.95 1.62
N ILE A 298 -11.05 -30.62 1.54
CA ILE A 298 -9.83 -29.85 1.21
C ILE A 298 -9.02 -29.52 2.48
N VAL A 299 -8.44 -30.53 3.16
CA VAL A 299 -7.26 -30.43 4.07
C VAL A 299 -7.27 -29.31 5.15
N LYS A 300 -8.38 -28.61 5.41
CA LYS A 300 -8.42 -27.46 6.35
C LYS A 300 -8.20 -27.91 7.78
N SER A 301 -8.94 -28.94 8.17
CA SER A 301 -8.81 -29.58 9.48
C SER A 301 -7.43 -30.18 9.63
N SER A 302 -6.85 -30.75 8.56
CA SER A 302 -5.48 -31.25 8.57
C SER A 302 -4.49 -30.20 9.02
N ILE A 303 -4.47 -29.02 8.41
CA ILE A 303 -3.50 -27.99 8.80
C ILE A 303 -3.80 -27.45 10.22
N LEU A 304 -5.06 -27.45 10.69
CA LEU A 304 -5.38 -27.08 12.08
C LEU A 304 -4.88 -28.13 13.08
N GLU A 305 -5.08 -29.42 12.82
CA GLU A 305 -4.55 -30.50 13.65
C GLU A 305 -3.02 -30.51 13.66
N GLN A 306 -2.41 -30.18 12.52
CA GLN A 306 -0.97 -30.01 12.41
C GLN A 306 -0.42 -28.77 13.14
N LEU A 307 -1.26 -27.78 13.48
CA LEU A 307 -0.89 -26.71 14.40
C LEU A 307 -1.14 -27.11 15.86
N ARG A 308 -2.25 -27.81 16.13
CA ARG A 308 -2.58 -28.31 17.47
C ARG A 308 -1.49 -29.24 18.02
N TYR A 309 -1.00 -30.16 17.19
CA TYR A 309 -0.03 -31.19 17.56
C TYR A 309 1.30 -30.63 18.10
N PRO A 310 2.07 -29.78 17.38
CA PRO A 310 3.34 -29.24 17.89
C PRO A 310 3.14 -28.30 19.08
N LEU A 311 1.97 -27.64 19.19
CA LEU A 311 1.63 -26.77 20.32
C LEU A 311 1.19 -27.55 21.57
N ASP A 312 1.13 -28.88 21.47
CA ASP A 312 0.67 -29.78 22.53
C ASP A 312 -0.69 -29.41 23.12
N ILE A 313 -1.58 -28.93 22.26
CA ILE A 313 -2.94 -28.57 22.66
C ILE A 313 -3.77 -29.87 22.72
N PRO A 314 -4.32 -30.28 23.87
CA PRO A 314 -5.13 -31.48 23.97
C PRO A 314 -6.47 -31.32 23.24
N PHE A 315 -7.11 -32.43 22.90
CA PHE A 315 -8.49 -32.37 22.41
C PHE A 315 -9.44 -31.90 23.52
N GLY A 316 -10.34 -30.97 23.18
CA GLY A 316 -11.39 -30.57 24.10
C GLY A 316 -12.35 -31.72 24.47
N GLU A 317 -13.07 -31.57 25.57
CA GLU A 317 -14.02 -32.58 26.07
C GLU A 317 -15.10 -32.95 25.03
N LYS A 318 -15.55 -31.98 24.24
CA LYS A 318 -16.57 -32.15 23.19
C LYS A 318 -15.99 -32.42 21.80
N ALA A 319 -14.71 -32.79 21.70
CA ALA A 319 -14.09 -33.07 20.40
C ALA A 319 -14.69 -34.34 19.78
N SER A 320 -15.44 -34.19 18.69
CA SER A 320 -15.83 -35.31 17.84
C SER A 320 -14.64 -35.82 17.03
N ASP A 321 -14.72 -37.08 16.60
CA ASP A 321 -13.82 -37.70 15.62
C ASP A 321 -12.33 -37.67 16.04
N ARG A 322 -12.05 -37.98 17.31
CA ARG A 322 -10.68 -38.01 17.87
C ARG A 322 -9.78 -38.94 17.08
N ASP A 323 -10.21 -40.18 16.88
CA ASP A 323 -9.45 -41.19 16.13
C ASP A 323 -9.11 -40.70 14.71
N TYR A 324 -10.05 -40.04 14.03
CA TYR A 324 -9.81 -39.46 12.72
C TYR A 324 -8.74 -38.36 12.79
N LYS A 325 -8.82 -37.44 13.76
CA LYS A 325 -7.87 -36.32 13.91
C LYS A 325 -6.47 -36.77 14.31
N GLU A 326 -6.36 -37.79 15.17
CA GLU A 326 -5.07 -38.40 15.53
C GLU A 326 -4.45 -39.11 14.34
N ASN A 327 -5.24 -39.93 13.64
CA ASN A 327 -4.78 -40.61 12.43
C ASN A 327 -4.40 -39.62 11.33
N LEU A 328 -5.01 -38.44 11.28
CA LEU A 328 -4.68 -37.39 10.33
C LEU A 328 -3.23 -36.90 10.51
N VAL A 329 -2.78 -36.64 11.74
CA VAL A 329 -1.39 -36.24 12.01
C VAL A 329 -0.43 -37.35 11.60
N ASN A 330 -0.72 -38.60 11.97
CA ASN A 330 0.09 -39.77 11.62
C ASN A 330 0.24 -39.92 10.10
N ASN A 331 -0.87 -39.89 9.37
CA ASN A 331 -0.89 -40.05 7.91
C ASN A 331 -0.14 -38.92 7.17
N LEU A 332 -0.18 -37.70 7.71
CA LEU A 332 0.40 -36.52 7.07
C LEU A 332 1.89 -36.33 7.36
N LEU A 333 2.39 -36.77 8.51
CA LEU A 333 3.82 -36.67 8.88
C LEU A 333 4.59 -37.94 8.54
N LYS A 334 3.97 -39.11 8.73
CA LYS A 334 4.60 -40.44 8.77
C LYS A 334 5.74 -40.53 9.80
N SER A 335 6.33 -41.72 9.92
CA SER A 335 7.48 -41.95 10.80
C SER A 335 8.64 -41.00 10.49
N GLY A 336 9.19 -40.37 11.53
CA GLY A 336 10.28 -39.40 11.41
C GLY A 336 9.88 -38.02 10.89
N GLY A 337 8.58 -37.78 10.62
CA GLY A 337 8.10 -36.47 10.22
C GLY A 337 8.26 -35.45 11.35
N LYS A 338 8.58 -34.20 11.00
CA LYS A 338 8.85 -33.11 11.94
C LYS A 338 8.03 -31.89 11.58
N ILE A 339 7.45 -31.24 12.59
CA ILE A 339 6.80 -29.94 12.45
C ILE A 339 7.63 -28.90 13.19
N THR A 340 7.90 -27.79 12.51
CA THR A 340 8.54 -26.60 13.09
C THR A 340 7.56 -25.44 13.01
N VAL A 341 7.14 -24.91 14.16
CA VAL A 341 6.31 -23.71 14.27
C VAL A 341 7.20 -22.55 14.66
N GLU A 342 7.26 -21.51 13.83
CA GLU A 342 7.90 -20.25 14.21
C GLU A 342 6.86 -19.27 14.71
N ALA A 343 7.08 -18.74 15.90
CA ALA A 343 6.19 -17.82 16.56
C ALA A 343 6.95 -16.61 17.13
N VAL A 344 6.20 -15.56 17.42
CA VAL A 344 6.70 -14.35 18.09
C VAL A 344 5.88 -14.18 19.35
N CYS A 345 6.54 -13.99 20.49
CA CYS A 345 5.85 -13.75 21.75
C CYS A 345 5.37 -12.30 21.87
N ARG A 346 4.55 -12.00 22.89
CA ARG A 346 4.02 -10.65 23.16
C ARG A 346 5.10 -9.55 23.29
N HIS A 347 6.35 -9.92 23.57
CA HIS A 347 7.48 -8.99 23.68
C HIS A 347 8.24 -8.82 22.35
N GLY A 348 7.72 -9.35 21.24
CA GLY A 348 8.35 -9.26 19.93
C GLY A 348 9.53 -10.22 19.71
N ARG A 349 9.79 -11.13 20.65
CA ARG A 349 10.90 -12.09 20.54
C ARG A 349 10.47 -13.33 19.75
N PRO A 350 11.23 -13.73 18.70
CA PRO A 350 10.95 -14.95 17.96
C PRO A 350 11.35 -16.19 18.77
N TYR A 351 10.64 -17.29 18.55
CA TYR A 351 10.95 -18.60 19.11
C TYR A 351 10.41 -19.70 18.19
N GLN A 352 10.92 -20.91 18.36
CA GLN A 352 10.48 -22.07 17.60
C GLN A 352 9.89 -23.13 18.52
N ILE A 353 8.88 -23.85 18.03
CA ILE A 353 8.36 -25.05 18.64
C ILE A 353 8.55 -26.18 17.64
N VAL A 354 9.34 -27.18 18.02
CA VAL A 354 9.69 -28.30 17.16
C VAL A 354 9.12 -29.58 17.75
N ARG A 355 8.38 -30.35 16.95
CA ARG A 355 7.89 -31.66 17.36
C ARG A 355 8.15 -32.70 16.27
N ILE A 356 8.92 -33.73 16.62
CA ILE A 356 9.07 -34.94 15.81
C ILE A 356 7.89 -35.85 16.13
N PHE A 357 7.33 -36.52 15.12
CA PHE A 357 6.20 -37.42 15.30
C PHE A 357 6.51 -38.51 16.34
N GLY A 358 5.65 -38.61 17.35
CA GLY A 358 5.80 -39.54 18.48
C GLY A 358 6.70 -39.04 19.61
N GLN A 359 7.25 -37.83 19.53
CA GLN A 359 8.08 -37.23 20.58
C GLN A 359 7.39 -36.03 21.25
N GLU A 360 7.93 -35.62 22.39
CA GLU A 360 7.55 -34.39 23.09
C GLU A 360 7.99 -33.14 22.29
N PRO A 361 7.22 -32.04 22.33
CA PRO A 361 7.63 -30.80 21.71
C PRO A 361 8.84 -30.19 22.43
N GLN A 362 9.70 -29.51 21.66
CA GLN A 362 10.84 -28.75 22.15
C GLN A 362 10.64 -27.28 21.82
N ILE A 363 10.82 -26.41 22.81
CA ILE A 363 10.77 -24.95 22.62
C ILE A 363 12.21 -24.46 22.46
N ILE A 364 12.49 -23.68 21.41
CA ILE A 364 13.81 -23.14 21.13
C ILE A 364 13.74 -21.62 21.18
N PHE A 365 14.44 -21.03 22.15
CA PHE A 365 14.66 -19.59 22.28
C PHE A 365 16.14 -19.29 22.03
N ASP A 366 16.43 -18.36 21.12
CA ASP A 366 17.81 -17.93 20.82
C ASP A 366 18.79 -19.11 20.54
N GLY A 367 18.29 -20.16 19.87
CA GLY A 367 19.06 -21.36 19.54
C GLY A 367 19.25 -22.35 20.70
N GLN A 368 18.72 -22.06 21.88
CA GLN A 368 18.77 -22.93 23.05
C GLN A 368 17.43 -23.61 23.28
N ILE A 369 17.48 -24.92 23.52
CA ILE A 369 16.30 -25.69 23.93
C ILE A 369 15.94 -25.28 25.35
N GLN A 370 14.70 -24.83 25.51
CA GLN A 370 14.06 -24.65 26.80
C GLN A 370 13.03 -25.76 26.99
N HIS A 371 13.12 -26.43 28.13
CA HIS A 371 12.05 -27.30 28.60
C HIS A 371 10.98 -26.41 29.24
N GLY A 372 9.77 -26.44 28.67
CA GLY A 372 8.63 -25.66 29.12
C GLY A 372 8.06 -26.15 30.44
#